data_AF-A0A6A6TI50-F1
#
_entry.id   AF-A0A6A6TI50-F1
#
_cell.length_a   1.000
_cell.length_b   1.000
_cell.length_c   1.000
_cell.angle_alpha   90.00
_cell.angle_beta   90.00
_cell.angle_gamma   90.00
#
_symmetry.space_group_name_H-M   'P 1'
#
loop_
_entity.id
_entity.type
_entity.pdbx_description
1 polymer ?
#
loop_
_entity_poly.entity_id
_entity_poly.type
_entity_poly.pdbx_seq_one_letter_code
_entity_poly.pdbx_strand_id
1 'polypeptide(L)'
;MPLIRIHDDPTEFAKEALLDISNGITLNHVITTQWSTWHLWDYLDRAHLIQREIQAAISEDEDLSSNFNETDIALIATKESATSDYDHHVIAAIIFPSFCIVSDTSLHSSALVIYLGQTVQCEERMLFSGRSGRGLYRYYQDANGKNILESGSTSNSQWKQLGYEIDPVAAIQDLAIPGAREWSPHGTGVPVSKLVALRSLFNYKPVRYHSIPVGDKHLVTACQIKVDFANRRIQMQIPLEDWLSRAENQEFKNRVLQDTLIMLEYSVENPAAMELRLELGSTKDNDLGPQTRKYIVLMSEFGEKLGLPKSDFLGMAKGVYRAWSRVDESVEVPENWPEV
;
A
#
# COMPACT_ATOMS: atom_id res chain seq x y z
N MET A 1 -27.73 -24.99 15.41
CA MET A 1 -28.43 -24.98 14.11
C MET A 1 -28.40 -23.54 13.59
N PRO A 2 -27.74 -23.24 12.47
CA PRO A 2 -27.79 -21.90 11.90
C PRO A 2 -29.18 -21.66 11.33
N LEU A 3 -29.75 -20.48 11.63
CA LEU A 3 -30.99 -19.99 11.02
C LEU A 3 -30.71 -19.74 9.54
N ILE A 4 -31.30 -20.57 8.66
CA ILE A 4 -31.32 -20.33 7.22
C ILE A 4 -32.18 -19.07 7.02
N ARG A 5 -31.53 -17.95 6.68
CA ARG A 5 -32.22 -16.74 6.24
C ARG A 5 -32.69 -16.99 4.81
N ILE A 6 -34.00 -17.08 4.62
CA ILE A 6 -34.59 -17.04 3.28
C ILE A 6 -34.58 -15.57 2.88
N HIS A 7 -33.71 -15.21 1.94
CA HIS A 7 -33.71 -13.87 1.36
C HIS A 7 -34.75 -13.85 0.24
N ASP A 8 -35.71 -12.93 0.31
CA ASP A 8 -36.77 -12.78 -0.70
C ASP A 8 -36.25 -12.18 -2.03
N ASP A 9 -34.99 -11.73 -2.05
CA ASP A 9 -34.30 -11.20 -3.22
C ASP A 9 -33.01 -12.02 -3.47
N PRO A 10 -32.93 -12.78 -4.59
CA PRO A 10 -31.72 -13.51 -4.97
C PRO A 10 -30.46 -12.63 -5.01
N THR A 11 -30.63 -11.33 -5.26
CA THR A 11 -29.51 -10.38 -5.30
C THR A 11 -28.95 -10.05 -3.91
N GLU A 12 -29.77 -10.11 -2.85
CA GLU A 12 -29.33 -9.84 -1.48
C GLU A 12 -28.53 -11.00 -0.89
N PHE A 13 -28.99 -12.24 -1.08
CA PHE A 13 -28.23 -13.43 -0.68
C PHE A 13 -26.89 -13.49 -1.39
N ALA A 14 -26.90 -13.33 -2.71
CA ALA A 14 -25.68 -13.36 -3.48
C ALA A 14 -24.70 -12.24 -3.11
N LYS A 15 -25.21 -11.04 -2.79
CA LYS A 15 -24.38 -9.94 -2.27
C LYS A 15 -23.69 -10.31 -0.96
N GLU A 16 -24.41 -10.87 0.01
CA GLU A 16 -23.80 -11.28 1.29
C GLU A 16 -22.72 -12.34 1.07
N ALA A 17 -22.99 -13.36 0.24
CA ALA A 17 -22.03 -14.40 -0.10
C ALA A 17 -20.78 -13.84 -0.82
N LEU A 18 -20.97 -12.99 -1.84
CA LEU A 18 -19.88 -12.36 -2.58
C LEU A 18 -19.05 -11.44 -1.69
N LEU A 19 -19.69 -10.71 -0.79
CA LEU A 19 -19.00 -9.86 0.18
C LEU A 19 -18.14 -10.71 1.13
N ASP A 20 -18.68 -11.82 1.65
CA ASP A 20 -17.96 -12.71 2.55
C ASP A 20 -16.74 -13.36 1.86
N ILE A 21 -16.91 -13.83 0.61
CA ILE A 21 -15.80 -14.34 -0.23
C ILE A 21 -14.75 -13.25 -0.43
N SER A 22 -15.17 -12.07 -0.88
CA SER A 22 -14.27 -10.94 -1.16
C SER A 22 -13.54 -10.48 0.10
N ASN A 23 -14.20 -10.48 1.26
CA ASN A 23 -13.61 -10.18 2.55
C ASN A 23 -12.54 -11.21 2.93
N GLY A 24 -12.84 -12.50 2.79
CA GLY A 24 -11.90 -13.57 3.09
C GLY A 24 -10.62 -13.48 2.26
N ILE A 25 -10.77 -13.30 0.95
CA ILE A 25 -9.65 -13.17 -0.01
C ILE A 25 -8.85 -11.89 0.27
N THR A 26 -9.52 -10.74 0.39
CA THR A 26 -8.87 -9.44 0.64
C THR A 26 -8.08 -9.48 1.95
N LEU A 27 -8.70 -9.98 3.02
CA LEU A 27 -8.06 -10.08 4.32
C LEU A 27 -6.85 -11.04 4.29
N ASN A 28 -6.99 -12.18 3.61
CA ASN A 28 -5.89 -13.13 3.43
C ASN A 28 -4.69 -12.44 2.73
N HIS A 29 -4.92 -11.75 1.61
CA HIS A 29 -3.86 -11.00 0.93
C HIS A 29 -3.23 -9.91 1.79
N VAL A 30 -4.05 -9.19 2.56
CA VAL A 30 -3.57 -8.14 3.47
C VAL A 30 -2.68 -8.70 4.59
N ILE A 31 -2.95 -9.94 5.04
CA ILE A 31 -2.17 -10.62 6.08
C ILE A 31 -0.90 -11.26 5.52
N THR A 32 -1.00 -11.96 4.39
CA THR A 32 0.13 -12.69 3.79
C THR A 32 1.11 -11.73 3.12
N THR A 33 0.63 -10.59 2.65
CA THR A 33 1.46 -9.58 2.00
C THR A 33 1.78 -8.46 3.00
N GLN A 34 2.90 -8.61 3.70
CA GLN A 34 3.30 -7.75 4.81
C GLN A 34 3.69 -6.32 4.39
N TRP A 35 3.72 -6.03 3.09
CA TRP A 35 3.98 -4.69 2.58
C TRP A 35 3.13 -4.39 1.34
N SER A 36 2.82 -3.13 1.11
CA SER A 36 2.21 -2.61 -0.11
C SER A 36 3.11 -1.52 -0.67
N THR A 37 3.59 -1.68 -1.90
CA THR A 37 4.16 -0.55 -2.64
C THR A 37 3.08 0.24 -3.34
N TRP A 38 3.27 1.57 -3.45
CA TRP A 38 2.44 2.37 -4.36
C TRP A 38 2.85 2.20 -5.84
N HIS A 39 3.17 0.97 -6.23
CA HIS A 39 3.58 0.60 -7.58
C HIS A 39 2.47 -0.15 -8.29
N LEU A 40 2.20 0.30 -9.50
CA LEU A 40 1.17 -0.25 -10.37
C LEU A 40 1.32 -1.75 -10.60
N TRP A 41 2.54 -2.28 -10.75
CA TRP A 41 2.81 -3.71 -10.94
C TRP A 41 2.30 -4.56 -9.79
N ASP A 42 2.71 -4.19 -8.58
CA ASP A 42 2.36 -4.90 -7.35
C ASP A 42 0.84 -4.79 -7.11
N TYR A 43 0.24 -3.64 -7.41
CA TYR A 43 -1.21 -3.49 -7.36
C TYR A 43 -1.97 -4.29 -8.40
N LEU A 44 -1.48 -4.28 -9.64
CA LEU A 44 -2.11 -4.98 -10.74
C LEU A 44 -2.05 -6.48 -10.50
N ASP A 45 -0.90 -7.01 -10.12
CA ASP A 45 -0.72 -8.41 -9.75
C ASP A 45 -1.65 -8.80 -8.61
N ARG A 46 -1.73 -7.98 -7.54
CA ARG A 46 -2.61 -8.25 -6.40
C ARG A 46 -4.09 -8.17 -6.75
N ALA A 47 -4.50 -7.09 -7.41
CA ALA A 47 -5.88 -6.92 -7.83
C ALA A 47 -6.29 -8.04 -8.79
N HIS A 48 -5.39 -8.46 -9.69
CA HIS A 48 -5.61 -9.58 -10.58
C HIS A 48 -5.69 -10.93 -9.85
N LEU A 49 -4.84 -11.17 -8.86
CA LEU A 49 -4.93 -12.36 -8.00
C LEU A 49 -6.27 -12.39 -7.25
N ILE A 50 -6.65 -11.27 -6.62
CA ILE A 50 -7.94 -11.15 -5.93
C ILE A 50 -9.10 -11.38 -6.89
N GLN A 51 -9.08 -10.76 -8.07
CA GLN A 51 -10.08 -10.98 -9.12
C GLN A 51 -10.19 -12.47 -9.46
N ARG A 52 -9.05 -13.13 -9.73
CA ARG A 52 -9.03 -14.55 -10.10
C ARG A 52 -9.53 -15.47 -9.00
N GLU A 53 -9.17 -15.20 -7.74
CA GLU A 53 -9.63 -15.99 -6.60
C GLU A 53 -11.14 -15.79 -6.37
N ILE A 54 -11.67 -14.58 -6.53
CA ILE A 54 -13.11 -14.31 -6.47
C ILE A 54 -13.82 -15.05 -7.61
N GLN A 55 -13.30 -14.96 -8.84
CA GLN A 55 -13.86 -15.67 -10.01
C GLN A 55 -13.90 -17.19 -9.78
N ALA A 56 -12.81 -17.77 -9.27
CA ALA A 56 -12.74 -19.18 -8.94
C ALA A 56 -13.77 -19.57 -7.88
N ALA A 57 -13.88 -18.79 -6.80
CA ALA A 57 -14.86 -19.04 -5.74
C ALA A 57 -16.32 -18.97 -6.23
N ILE A 58 -16.64 -18.01 -7.10
CA ILE A 58 -17.96 -17.93 -7.75
C ILE A 58 -18.22 -19.15 -8.64
N SER A 59 -17.21 -19.61 -9.37
CA SER A 59 -17.35 -20.75 -10.30
C SER A 59 -17.54 -22.09 -9.57
N GLU A 60 -17.06 -22.20 -8.33
CA GLU A 60 -17.23 -23.38 -7.48
C GLU A 60 -18.61 -23.44 -6.79
N ASP A 61 -19.35 -22.33 -6.75
CA ASP A 61 -20.67 -22.23 -6.13
C ASP A 61 -21.77 -22.26 -7.22
N GLU A 62 -22.63 -23.29 -7.19
CA GLU A 62 -23.68 -23.51 -8.21
C GLU A 62 -24.73 -22.38 -8.23
N ASP A 63 -25.05 -21.82 -7.06
CA ASP A 63 -26.02 -20.73 -6.95
C ASP A 63 -25.41 -19.41 -7.43
N LEU A 64 -24.14 -19.13 -7.13
CA LEU A 64 -23.48 -17.92 -7.63
C LEU A 64 -23.19 -18.02 -9.14
N SER A 65 -22.61 -19.12 -9.62
CA SER A 65 -22.25 -19.29 -11.04
C SER A 65 -23.44 -19.25 -12.00
N SER A 66 -24.65 -19.59 -11.54
CA SER A 66 -25.89 -19.45 -12.34
C SER A 66 -26.42 -18.01 -12.41
N ASN A 67 -25.99 -17.13 -11.51
CA ASN A 67 -26.46 -15.74 -11.39
C ASN A 67 -25.41 -14.69 -11.81
N PHE A 68 -24.14 -15.07 -11.96
CA PHE A 68 -23.03 -14.15 -12.27
C PHE A 68 -22.23 -14.60 -13.48
N ASN A 69 -21.86 -13.62 -14.32
CA ASN A 69 -20.96 -13.85 -15.44
C ASN A 69 -19.52 -13.43 -15.06
N GLU A 70 -18.52 -14.06 -15.66
CA GLU A 70 -17.09 -13.72 -15.46
C GLU A 70 -16.79 -12.23 -15.70
N THR A 71 -17.60 -11.56 -16.52
CA THR A 71 -17.49 -10.14 -16.88
C THR A 71 -17.87 -9.16 -15.77
N ASP A 72 -18.46 -9.63 -14.67
CA ASP A 72 -18.94 -8.76 -13.60
C ASP A 72 -17.80 -8.31 -12.65
N ILE A 73 -16.61 -8.93 -12.78
CA ILE A 73 -15.43 -8.63 -11.97
C ILE A 73 -14.38 -7.92 -12.82
N ALA A 74 -14.20 -6.63 -12.55
CA ALA A 74 -13.28 -5.77 -13.27
C ALA A 74 -12.05 -5.41 -12.43
N LEU A 75 -10.89 -5.37 -13.09
CA LEU A 75 -9.73 -4.64 -12.61
C LEU A 75 -9.90 -3.18 -12.99
N ILE A 76 -9.89 -2.30 -11.99
CA ILE A 76 -10.13 -0.87 -12.23
C ILE A 76 -8.92 -0.06 -11.75
N ALA A 77 -8.30 0.66 -12.69
CA ALA A 77 -7.26 1.64 -12.39
C ALA A 77 -7.84 3.05 -12.21
N THR A 78 -7.23 3.83 -11.32
CA THR A 78 -7.38 5.29 -11.32
C THR A 78 -6.85 5.88 -12.62
N LYS A 79 -7.68 6.69 -13.28
CA LYS A 79 -7.34 7.34 -14.56
C LYS A 79 -6.31 8.47 -14.42
N GLU A 80 -6.13 9.07 -13.24
CA GLU A 80 -5.31 10.30 -13.11
C GLU A 80 -4.40 10.42 -11.87
N SER A 81 -3.23 11.01 -12.17
CA SER A 81 -2.05 11.31 -11.35
C SER A 81 -1.17 10.13 -10.97
N ALA A 82 -0.63 9.43 -11.98
CA ALA A 82 0.72 8.90 -11.83
C ALA A 82 1.62 10.09 -11.47
N THR A 83 1.93 10.21 -10.19
CA THR A 83 2.97 11.10 -9.69
C THR A 83 4.21 10.25 -9.50
N SER A 84 5.37 10.87 -9.39
CA SER A 84 6.58 10.17 -8.96
C SER A 84 6.35 9.29 -7.72
N ASP A 85 5.53 9.78 -6.79
CA ASP A 85 5.30 9.22 -5.47
C ASP A 85 4.20 8.13 -5.46
N TYR A 86 3.27 8.17 -6.42
CA TYR A 86 2.11 7.30 -6.54
C TYR A 86 1.88 6.97 -8.02
N ASP A 87 2.11 5.72 -8.44
CA ASP A 87 1.67 5.28 -9.76
C ASP A 87 0.14 5.07 -9.76
N HIS A 88 -0.45 4.72 -10.91
CA HIS A 88 -1.85 4.33 -11.01
C HIS A 88 -2.23 3.38 -9.86
N HIS A 89 -3.31 3.68 -9.16
CA HIS A 89 -3.87 2.82 -8.11
C HIS A 89 -4.83 1.83 -8.77
N VAL A 90 -4.61 0.53 -8.54
CA VAL A 90 -5.45 -0.54 -9.10
C VAL A 90 -6.19 -1.25 -7.99
N ILE A 91 -7.48 -1.48 -8.23
CA ILE A 91 -8.36 -2.22 -7.34
C ILE A 91 -9.02 -3.36 -8.11
N ALA A 92 -9.46 -4.39 -7.38
CA ALA A 92 -10.44 -5.33 -7.89
C ALA A 92 -11.84 -4.87 -7.46
N ALA A 93 -12.81 -4.90 -8.38
CA ALA A 93 -14.18 -4.57 -8.04
C ALA A 93 -15.18 -5.44 -8.79
N ILE A 94 -16.28 -5.77 -8.12
CA ILE A 94 -17.45 -6.44 -8.71
C ILE A 94 -18.54 -5.39 -8.91
N ILE A 95 -19.02 -5.19 -10.13
CA ILE A 95 -19.85 -4.04 -10.50
C ILE A 95 -21.28 -4.48 -10.82
N PHE A 96 -22.25 -4.03 -10.03
CA PHE A 96 -23.67 -4.33 -10.21
C PHE A 96 -24.52 -3.10 -10.51
N PRO A 97 -25.72 -3.22 -11.10
CA PRO A 97 -26.61 -2.10 -11.35
C PRO A 97 -26.87 -1.19 -10.13
N SER A 98 -27.03 -1.78 -8.94
CA SER A 98 -27.43 -1.09 -7.71
C SER A 98 -26.35 -1.00 -6.63
N PHE A 99 -25.22 -1.69 -6.77
CA PHE A 99 -24.09 -1.62 -5.84
C PHE A 99 -22.77 -2.04 -6.50
N CYS A 100 -21.65 -1.88 -5.81
CA CYS A 100 -20.41 -2.57 -6.15
C CYS A 100 -19.72 -3.11 -4.91
N ILE A 101 -18.86 -4.11 -5.09
CA ILE A 101 -17.97 -4.65 -4.08
C ILE A 101 -16.55 -4.25 -4.47
N VAL A 102 -15.84 -3.54 -3.61
CA VAL A 102 -14.48 -3.04 -3.86
C VAL A 102 -13.50 -3.73 -2.93
N SER A 103 -12.47 -4.34 -3.51
CA SER A 103 -11.35 -4.94 -2.81
C SER A 103 -10.10 -4.09 -3.06
N ASP A 104 -9.83 -3.15 -2.14
CA ASP A 104 -8.64 -2.32 -2.17
C ASP A 104 -7.75 -2.62 -0.97
N THR A 105 -6.80 -3.52 -1.19
CA THR A 105 -5.83 -3.91 -0.17
C THR A 105 -4.88 -2.80 0.24
N SER A 106 -4.95 -1.56 -0.24
CA SER A 106 -4.11 -0.46 0.23
C SER A 106 -4.84 0.62 1.00
N LEU A 107 -6.15 0.70 0.86
CA LEU A 107 -7.00 1.62 1.61
C LEU A 107 -7.90 0.92 2.63
N HIS A 108 -8.11 -0.40 2.50
CA HIS A 108 -8.99 -1.15 3.38
C HIS A 108 -8.48 -2.57 3.62
N SER A 109 -8.73 -3.13 4.81
CA SER A 109 -8.33 -4.50 5.16
C SER A 109 -9.34 -5.57 4.73
N SER A 110 -10.58 -5.15 4.46
CA SER A 110 -11.67 -5.98 3.96
C SER A 110 -12.25 -5.40 2.65
N ALA A 111 -13.10 -6.17 1.97
CA ALA A 111 -13.89 -5.64 0.87
C ALA A 111 -14.97 -4.67 1.39
N LEU A 112 -15.42 -3.77 0.50
CA LEU A 112 -16.39 -2.72 0.77
C LEU A 112 -17.59 -2.85 -0.15
N VAL A 113 -18.81 -2.89 0.40
CA VAL A 113 -20.03 -2.72 -0.40
C VAL A 113 -20.37 -1.24 -0.50
N ILE A 114 -20.62 -0.77 -1.72
CA ILE A 114 -20.99 0.62 -2.00
C ILE A 114 -22.27 0.61 -2.83
N TYR A 115 -23.38 1.07 -2.24
CA TYR A 115 -24.65 1.16 -2.97
C TYR A 115 -24.64 2.32 -3.96
N LEU A 116 -25.47 2.23 -4.99
CA LEU A 116 -25.66 3.29 -5.98
C LEU A 116 -26.12 4.59 -5.29
N GLY A 117 -25.40 5.67 -5.57
CA GLY A 117 -25.57 6.98 -4.93
C GLY A 117 -24.83 7.14 -3.59
N GLN A 118 -24.19 6.09 -3.07
CA GLN A 118 -23.47 6.14 -1.81
C GLN A 118 -22.03 6.64 -1.97
N THR A 119 -21.53 7.27 -0.92
CA THR A 119 -20.10 7.49 -0.67
C THR A 119 -19.69 6.73 0.58
N VAL A 120 -18.65 5.92 0.49
CA VAL A 120 -18.09 5.13 1.59
C VAL A 120 -16.70 5.65 1.93
N GLN A 121 -16.42 5.75 3.24
CA GLN A 121 -15.08 6.06 3.74
C GLN A 121 -14.31 4.77 3.95
N CYS A 122 -13.07 4.74 3.48
CA CYS A 122 -12.14 3.67 3.80
C CYS A 122 -11.64 3.77 5.25
N GLU A 123 -10.85 2.79 5.66
CA GLU A 123 -10.18 2.78 6.96
C GLU A 123 -9.33 4.04 7.14
N GLU A 124 -9.28 4.48 8.40
CA GLU A 124 -8.37 5.55 8.77
C GLU A 124 -6.94 5.04 8.74
N ARG A 125 -6.07 5.78 8.07
CA ARG A 125 -4.65 5.47 8.01
C ARG A 125 -3.82 6.68 8.37
N MET A 126 -2.70 6.42 9.00
CA MET A 126 -1.66 7.42 9.17
C MET A 126 -0.99 7.65 7.82
N LEU A 127 -0.94 8.88 7.35
CA LEU A 127 -0.17 9.25 6.16
C LEU A 127 1.29 9.44 6.55
N PHE A 128 2.19 9.42 5.56
CA PHE A 128 3.62 9.65 5.81
C PHE A 128 3.90 11.04 6.40
N SER A 129 3.08 12.05 6.06
CA SER A 129 3.09 13.38 6.69
C SER A 129 2.75 13.34 8.19
N GLY A 130 2.24 12.20 8.66
CA GLY A 130 1.82 11.98 10.02
C GLY A 130 0.38 12.37 10.32
N ARG A 131 -0.32 12.94 9.33
CA ARG A 131 -1.75 13.24 9.43
C ARG A 131 -2.57 11.98 9.23
N SER A 132 -3.69 11.85 9.92
CA SER A 132 -4.72 10.87 9.55
C SER A 132 -5.33 11.22 8.21
N GLY A 133 -5.51 10.22 7.36
CA GLY A 133 -6.21 10.32 6.09
C GLY A 133 -7.21 9.19 5.91
N ARG A 134 -8.23 9.42 5.08
CA ARG A 134 -9.17 8.38 4.64
C ARG A 134 -9.35 8.47 3.14
N GLY A 135 -9.23 7.31 2.49
CA GLY A 135 -9.73 7.15 1.13
C GLY A 135 -11.24 7.26 1.11
N LEU A 136 -11.79 7.74 0.01
CA LEU A 136 -13.23 7.76 -0.23
C LEU A 136 -13.51 7.01 -1.52
N TYR A 137 -14.61 6.27 -1.54
CA TYR A 137 -15.18 5.73 -2.76
C TYR A 137 -16.61 6.25 -2.95
N ARG A 138 -16.98 6.52 -4.20
CA ARG A 138 -18.33 6.93 -4.57
C ARG A 138 -18.80 6.12 -5.77
N TYR A 139 -20.03 5.60 -5.68
CA TYR A 139 -20.64 4.83 -6.75
C TYR A 139 -21.92 5.52 -7.23
N TYR A 140 -22.04 5.83 -8.52
CA TYR A 140 -23.18 6.59 -9.06
C TYR A 140 -23.42 6.27 -10.55
N GLN A 141 -24.53 6.74 -11.11
CA GLN A 141 -24.83 6.65 -12.54
C GLN A 141 -24.56 7.99 -13.21
N ASP A 142 -23.83 7.97 -14.33
CA ASP A 142 -23.65 9.16 -15.16
C ASP A 142 -24.94 9.51 -15.94
N ALA A 143 -24.89 10.60 -16.71
CA ALA A 143 -26.04 11.07 -17.50
C ALA A 143 -26.50 10.07 -18.58
N ASN A 144 -25.67 9.08 -18.94
CA ASN A 144 -25.99 8.04 -19.91
C ASN A 144 -26.48 6.75 -19.24
N GLY A 145 -26.67 6.74 -17.91
CA GLY A 145 -27.03 5.56 -17.14
C GLY A 145 -25.87 4.58 -16.93
N LYS A 146 -24.62 4.97 -17.23
CA LYS A 146 -23.45 4.14 -16.98
C LYS A 146 -23.07 4.23 -15.51
N ASN A 147 -22.88 3.09 -14.87
CA ASN A 147 -22.36 3.04 -13.51
C ASN A 147 -20.88 3.46 -13.47
N ILE A 148 -20.57 4.38 -12.55
CA ILE A 148 -19.26 4.97 -12.34
C ILE A 148 -18.83 4.75 -10.90
N LEU A 149 -17.62 4.23 -10.73
CA LEU A 149 -16.90 4.20 -9.46
C LEU A 149 -15.81 5.27 -9.48
N GLU A 150 -15.76 6.08 -8.43
CA GLU A 150 -14.73 7.10 -8.22
C GLU A 150 -14.01 6.88 -6.90
N SER A 151 -12.74 7.27 -6.89
CA SER A 151 -11.93 7.39 -5.68
C SER A 151 -11.68 8.86 -5.34
N GLY A 152 -11.57 9.15 -4.05
CA GLY A 152 -11.29 10.48 -3.52
C GLY A 152 -10.53 10.41 -2.20
N SER A 153 -10.33 11.57 -1.59
CA SER A 153 -9.73 11.71 -0.26
C SER A 153 -10.52 12.73 0.54
N THR A 154 -10.60 12.57 1.86
CA THR A 154 -11.19 13.60 2.73
C THR A 154 -10.42 14.92 2.70
N SER A 155 -9.15 14.90 2.28
CA SER A 155 -8.28 16.07 2.18
C SER A 155 -8.33 16.78 0.82
N ASN A 156 -8.95 16.19 -0.20
CA ASN A 156 -9.00 16.76 -1.56
C ASN A 156 -10.41 16.64 -2.13
N SER A 157 -10.98 17.76 -2.57
CA SER A 157 -12.31 17.79 -3.19
C SER A 157 -12.37 17.17 -4.59
N GLN A 158 -11.21 16.82 -5.17
CA GLN A 158 -11.15 16.18 -6.48
C GLN A 158 -11.47 14.69 -6.39
N TRP A 159 -12.55 14.31 -7.07
CA TRP A 159 -12.91 12.91 -7.33
C TRP A 159 -12.23 12.45 -8.62
N LYS A 160 -11.77 11.20 -8.60
CA LYS A 160 -11.10 10.57 -9.74
C LYS A 160 -11.86 9.34 -10.17
N GLN A 161 -12.32 9.36 -11.41
CA GLN A 161 -12.96 8.22 -12.02
C GLN A 161 -11.99 7.03 -12.12
N LEU A 162 -12.46 5.87 -11.67
CA LEU A 162 -11.81 4.59 -11.87
C LEU A 162 -12.30 4.07 -13.23
N GLY A 163 -11.37 4.02 -14.20
CA GLY A 163 -11.73 4.46 -15.55
C GLY A 163 -11.66 3.45 -16.68
N TYR A 164 -10.97 2.32 -16.55
CA TYR A 164 -10.97 1.30 -17.59
C TYR A 164 -10.73 -0.07 -16.97
N GLU A 165 -11.42 -1.06 -17.54
CA GLU A 165 -11.06 -2.46 -17.40
C GLU A 165 -9.64 -2.58 -17.94
N ILE A 166 -8.73 -2.95 -17.05
CA ILE A 166 -7.34 -3.17 -17.41
C ILE A 166 -7.25 -4.59 -17.95
N ASP A 167 -6.85 -4.76 -19.21
CA ASP A 167 -6.25 -6.03 -19.63
C ASP A 167 -4.91 -6.12 -18.88
N PRO A 168 -4.77 -7.05 -17.91
CA PRO A 168 -3.58 -7.13 -17.09
C PRO A 168 -2.33 -7.40 -17.94
N VAL A 169 -2.45 -8.14 -19.04
CA VAL A 169 -1.32 -8.43 -19.93
C VAL A 169 -0.92 -7.17 -20.72
N ALA A 170 -1.90 -6.46 -21.28
CA ALA A 170 -1.63 -5.21 -22.01
C ALA A 170 -1.09 -4.12 -21.08
N ALA A 171 -1.67 -3.96 -19.89
CA ALA A 171 -1.14 -3.04 -18.87
C ALA A 171 0.26 -3.41 -18.45
N ILE A 172 0.55 -4.70 -18.26
CA ILE A 172 1.89 -5.13 -17.92
C ILE A 172 2.90 -4.79 -19.02
N GLN A 173 2.48 -4.81 -20.29
CA GLN A 173 3.35 -4.46 -21.42
C GLN A 173 3.48 -2.95 -21.61
N ASP A 174 2.37 -2.22 -21.53
CA ASP A 174 2.30 -0.78 -21.81
C ASP A 174 2.89 0.07 -20.67
N LEU A 175 2.82 -0.40 -19.42
CA LEU A 175 3.23 0.41 -18.27
C LEU A 175 4.70 0.19 -17.89
N ALA A 176 5.34 -0.91 -18.32
CA ALA A 176 6.66 -1.34 -17.83
C ALA A 176 7.78 -0.37 -18.21
N ILE A 177 7.50 0.57 -19.12
CA ILE A 177 8.50 1.38 -19.80
C ILE A 177 8.23 2.90 -19.65
N PRO A 178 6.98 3.42 -19.70
CA PRO A 178 6.74 4.87 -19.63
C PRO A 178 6.73 5.44 -18.20
N GLY A 179 6.12 4.76 -17.22
CA GLY A 179 5.98 5.30 -15.85
C GLY A 179 7.31 5.54 -15.12
N ALA A 180 8.34 4.77 -15.48
CA ALA A 180 9.71 4.96 -14.98
C ALA A 180 10.50 6.05 -15.75
N ARG A 181 10.06 6.42 -16.97
CA ARG A 181 10.74 7.38 -17.84
C ARG A 181 10.14 8.79 -17.79
N GLU A 182 8.86 8.92 -17.48
CA GLU A 182 8.14 10.15 -17.84
C GLU A 182 8.20 11.29 -16.82
N TRP A 183 8.52 11.10 -15.53
CA TRP A 183 8.40 12.23 -14.60
C TRP A 183 9.51 12.31 -13.53
N SER A 184 10.59 13.01 -13.89
CA SER A 184 11.36 13.82 -12.94
C SER A 184 11.02 15.29 -13.22
N PRO A 185 10.38 16.03 -12.30
CA PRO A 185 10.17 17.47 -12.45
C PRO A 185 11.48 18.27 -12.59
N HIS A 186 12.62 17.63 -12.35
CA HIS A 186 13.96 18.22 -12.47
C HIS A 186 14.74 17.72 -13.69
N GLY A 187 14.13 16.93 -14.58
CA GLY A 187 14.79 16.42 -15.79
C GLY A 187 15.94 15.45 -15.51
N THR A 188 16.08 14.96 -14.27
CA THR A 188 17.18 14.08 -13.87
C THR A 188 17.01 12.65 -14.37
N GLY A 189 15.86 12.25 -14.93
CA GLY A 189 15.64 10.85 -15.32
C GLY A 189 15.60 9.84 -14.17
N VAL A 190 15.65 10.31 -12.91
CA VAL A 190 15.47 9.50 -11.70
C VAL A 190 14.05 9.74 -11.16
N PRO A 191 13.32 8.72 -10.69
CA PRO A 191 12.05 8.92 -9.96
C PRO A 191 12.23 9.92 -8.81
N VAL A 192 11.19 10.65 -8.38
CA VAL A 192 11.36 11.57 -7.23
C VAL A 192 11.41 10.78 -5.93
N SER A 193 10.34 10.07 -5.59
CA SER A 193 10.30 9.22 -4.42
C SER A 193 9.35 8.06 -4.60
N LYS A 194 9.45 7.02 -3.76
CA LYS A 194 8.47 5.93 -3.68
C LYS A 194 8.11 5.67 -2.22
N LEU A 195 6.86 5.35 -1.98
CA LEU A 195 6.35 5.01 -0.65
C LEU A 195 6.03 3.52 -0.56
N VAL A 196 6.40 2.92 0.55
CA VAL A 196 6.05 1.56 0.96
C VAL A 196 5.34 1.65 2.29
N ALA A 197 4.19 0.98 2.42
CA ALA A 197 3.53 0.81 3.71
C ALA A 197 3.63 -0.65 4.14
N LEU A 198 4.12 -0.89 5.34
CA LEU A 198 4.25 -2.22 5.94
C LEU A 198 3.08 -2.46 6.89
N ARG A 199 2.55 -3.66 6.84
CA ARG A 199 1.53 -4.14 7.76
C ARG A 199 2.08 -5.23 8.65
N SER A 200 1.61 -5.22 9.89
CA SER A 200 1.94 -6.24 10.87
C SER A 200 0.72 -6.60 11.70
N LEU A 201 0.74 -7.82 12.23
CA LEU A 201 -0.22 -8.28 13.23
C LEU A 201 0.37 -8.09 14.63
N PHE A 202 -0.23 -7.23 15.42
CA PHE A 202 0.11 -7.03 16.82
C PHE A 202 -0.74 -7.95 17.71
N ASN A 203 -0.13 -8.56 18.71
CA ASN A 203 -0.83 -9.37 19.72
C ASN A 203 -1.52 -8.50 20.80
N TYR A 204 -1.69 -7.21 20.52
CA TYR A 204 -2.28 -6.22 21.41
C TYR A 204 -2.95 -5.14 20.57
N LYS A 205 -3.97 -4.49 21.15
CA LYS A 205 -4.61 -3.34 20.53
C LYS A 205 -3.71 -2.10 20.68
N PRO A 206 -3.26 -1.46 19.59
CA PRO A 206 -2.56 -0.17 19.68
C PRO A 206 -3.47 0.92 20.24
N VAL A 207 -2.87 1.89 20.91
CA VAL A 207 -3.53 3.04 21.55
C VAL A 207 -3.65 4.22 20.59
N ARG A 208 -2.62 4.48 19.76
CA ARG A 208 -2.57 5.66 18.88
C ARG A 208 -2.82 5.33 17.41
N TYR A 209 -2.35 4.18 16.96
CA TYR A 209 -2.54 3.73 15.58
C TYR A 209 -3.92 3.11 15.39
N HIS A 210 -4.52 3.38 14.23
CA HIS A 210 -5.70 2.64 13.80
C HIS A 210 -5.35 1.16 13.63
N SER A 211 -6.27 0.28 14.03
CA SER A 211 -6.12 -1.16 13.89
C SER A 211 -7.44 -1.87 13.67
N ILE A 212 -7.37 -2.99 12.96
CA ILE A 212 -8.51 -3.88 12.71
C ILE A 212 -8.30 -5.20 13.47
N PRO A 213 -9.28 -5.69 14.24
CA PRO A 213 -9.17 -7.00 14.87
C PRO A 213 -9.19 -8.11 13.82
N VAL A 214 -8.23 -9.03 13.92
CA VAL A 214 -8.09 -10.21 13.06
C VAL A 214 -7.84 -11.41 13.97
N GLY A 215 -8.90 -12.15 14.30
CA GLY A 215 -8.85 -13.20 15.32
C GLY A 215 -8.51 -12.62 16.70
N ASP A 216 -7.41 -13.08 17.29
CA ASP A 216 -6.86 -12.61 18.57
C ASP A 216 -5.80 -11.50 18.43
N LYS A 217 -5.55 -11.04 17.19
CA LYS A 217 -4.55 -10.04 16.85
C LYS A 217 -5.18 -8.77 16.28
N HIS A 218 -4.33 -7.76 16.08
CA HIS A 218 -4.69 -6.48 15.51
C HIS A 218 -3.80 -6.20 14.29
N LEU A 219 -4.41 -6.07 13.12
CA LEU A 219 -3.73 -5.63 11.91
C LEU A 219 -3.49 -4.11 11.98
N VAL A 220 -2.25 -3.70 11.75
CA VAL A 220 -1.81 -2.30 11.82
C VAL A 220 -0.93 -1.99 10.61
N THR A 221 -1.05 -0.78 10.04
CA THR A 221 0.02 -0.23 9.19
C THR A 221 1.18 0.17 10.10
N ALA A 222 2.07 -0.78 10.35
CA ALA A 222 3.05 -0.69 11.41
C ALA A 222 4.27 0.13 11.01
N CYS A 223 4.57 0.30 9.73
CA CYS A 223 5.70 1.11 9.29
C CYS A 223 5.44 1.70 7.91
N GLN A 224 6.02 2.85 7.62
CA GLN A 224 6.05 3.41 6.26
C GLN A 224 7.47 3.77 5.89
N ILE A 225 7.88 3.47 4.66
CA ILE A 225 9.22 3.75 4.15
C ILE A 225 9.07 4.59 2.90
N LYS A 226 9.63 5.80 2.93
CA LYS A 226 9.75 6.67 1.76
C LYS A 226 11.19 6.61 1.25
N VAL A 227 11.36 6.09 0.04
CA VAL A 227 12.62 6.10 -0.72
C VAL A 227 12.62 7.33 -1.60
N ASP A 228 13.30 8.38 -1.18
CA ASP A 228 13.46 9.64 -1.90
C ASP A 228 14.70 9.57 -2.77
N PHE A 229 14.52 9.13 -4.01
CA PHE A 229 15.61 8.98 -4.95
C PHE A 229 16.20 10.35 -5.31
N ALA A 230 15.38 11.39 -5.52
CA ALA A 230 15.86 12.72 -5.87
C ALA A 230 16.83 13.29 -4.81
N ASN A 231 16.55 13.06 -3.52
CA ASN A 231 17.40 13.52 -2.43
C ASN A 231 18.33 12.42 -1.87
N ARG A 232 18.35 11.22 -2.46
CA ARG A 232 19.14 10.06 -2.01
C ARG A 232 18.97 9.71 -0.55
N ARG A 233 17.71 9.66 -0.15
CA ARG A 233 17.34 9.54 1.24
C ARG A 233 16.32 8.44 1.41
N ILE A 234 16.43 7.70 2.50
CA ILE A 234 15.38 6.78 2.94
C ILE A 234 14.86 7.28 4.27
N GLN A 235 13.55 7.51 4.34
CA GLN A 235 12.85 7.87 5.55
C GLN A 235 11.97 6.70 5.98
N MET A 236 11.96 6.38 7.26
CA MET A 236 11.14 5.32 7.84
C MET A 236 10.33 5.89 9.00
N GLN A 237 9.02 5.72 8.96
CA GLN A 237 8.11 6.08 10.04
C GLN A 237 7.71 4.82 10.80
N ILE A 238 7.96 4.78 12.10
CA ILE A 238 7.61 3.65 12.98
C ILE A 238 6.78 4.12 14.19
N PRO A 239 5.97 3.25 14.83
CA PRO A 239 5.06 3.63 15.90
C PRO A 239 5.87 3.84 17.19
N LEU A 240 5.77 5.03 17.78
CA LEU A 240 6.57 5.41 18.95
C LEU A 240 6.00 4.81 20.24
N GLU A 241 4.76 5.15 20.59
CA GLU A 241 4.11 4.65 21.81
C GLU A 241 3.67 3.19 21.64
N ASP A 242 3.09 2.88 20.48
CA ASP A 242 2.46 1.58 20.21
C ASP A 242 3.45 0.46 19.92
N TRP A 243 4.72 0.76 19.63
CA TRP A 243 5.71 -0.26 19.34
C TRP A 243 7.05 0.03 20.01
N LEU A 244 7.73 1.12 19.63
CA LEU A 244 9.12 1.38 20.06
C LEU A 244 9.27 1.54 21.58
N SER A 245 8.30 2.17 22.25
CA SER A 245 8.36 2.47 23.69
C SER A 245 8.01 1.29 24.58
N ARG A 246 7.63 0.14 24.01
CA ARG A 246 7.29 -1.06 24.77
C ARG A 246 8.54 -1.72 25.38
N ALA A 247 8.35 -2.52 26.42
CA ALA A 247 9.45 -3.09 27.20
C ALA A 247 10.33 -4.03 26.35
N GLU A 248 9.70 -4.79 25.47
CA GLU A 248 10.36 -5.71 24.52
C GLU A 248 11.23 -5.00 23.48
N ASN A 249 11.03 -3.69 23.26
CA ASN A 249 11.73 -2.91 22.23
C ASN A 249 12.71 -1.88 22.82
N GLN A 250 13.04 -1.95 24.12
CA GLN A 250 13.94 -0.99 24.77
C GLN A 250 15.35 -0.98 24.18
N GLU A 251 15.84 -2.11 23.66
CA GLU A 251 17.13 -2.16 23.00
C GLU A 251 17.16 -1.27 21.73
N PHE A 252 16.15 -1.41 20.86
CA PHE A 252 15.95 -0.53 19.71
C PHE A 252 15.77 0.92 20.13
N LYS A 253 14.93 1.12 21.17
CA LYS A 253 14.90 2.26 22.11
C LYS A 253 16.21 3.03 22.17
N ASN A 254 17.12 2.39 22.88
CA ASN A 254 18.40 2.95 23.29
C ASN A 254 19.32 3.16 22.10
N ARG A 255 19.36 2.22 21.14
CA ARG A 255 20.21 2.32 19.95
C ARG A 255 19.87 3.55 19.11
N VAL A 256 18.58 3.88 18.97
CA VAL A 256 18.14 5.08 18.25
C VAL A 256 18.48 6.35 19.05
N LEU A 257 18.21 6.38 20.36
CA LEU A 257 18.47 7.56 21.19
C LEU A 257 19.96 7.87 21.39
N GLN A 258 20.83 6.87 21.31
CA GLN A 258 22.28 7.04 21.47
C GLN A 258 22.98 7.56 20.22
N ASP A 259 22.34 7.49 19.04
CA ASP A 259 23.00 7.72 17.77
C ASP A 259 22.51 9.02 17.11
N THR A 260 23.30 10.09 17.23
CA THR A 260 22.93 11.47 16.85
C THR A 260 22.84 11.72 15.34
N LEU A 261 23.29 10.76 14.52
CA LEU A 261 23.37 10.90 13.06
C LEU A 261 22.15 10.31 12.32
N ILE A 262 21.30 9.50 12.98
CA ILE A 262 19.91 9.38 12.52
C ILE A 262 19.22 10.64 13.01
N MET A 263 18.84 11.51 12.07
CA MET A 263 18.06 12.69 12.46
C MET A 263 16.70 12.21 12.98
N LEU A 264 16.59 12.15 14.30
CA LEU A 264 15.35 11.91 15.00
C LEU A 264 14.52 13.17 14.90
N GLU A 265 13.71 13.24 13.86
CA GLU A 265 12.69 14.27 13.75
C GLU A 265 11.43 13.73 14.42
N TYR A 266 11.20 14.20 15.65
CA TYR A 266 9.85 14.13 16.21
C TYR A 266 8.98 15.03 15.35
N SER A 267 8.12 14.42 14.54
CA SER A 267 7.11 15.18 13.83
C SER A 267 6.15 15.77 14.85
N VAL A 268 6.17 17.10 14.99
CA VAL A 268 5.19 17.82 15.83
C VAL A 268 3.76 17.52 15.35
N GLU A 269 3.60 17.26 14.04
CA GLU A 269 2.31 16.90 13.46
C GLU A 269 1.88 15.46 13.80
N ASN A 270 2.81 14.60 14.24
CA ASN A 270 2.51 13.20 14.54
C ASN A 270 3.31 12.66 15.73
N PRO A 271 2.85 12.93 16.96
CA PRO A 271 3.49 12.42 18.18
C PRO A 271 3.35 10.90 18.33
N ALA A 272 2.49 10.24 17.53
CA ALA A 272 2.32 8.79 17.60
C ALA A 272 3.45 8.04 16.88
N ALA A 273 4.18 8.69 15.98
CA ALA A 273 5.23 8.07 15.20
C ALA A 273 6.61 8.70 15.47
N MET A 274 7.64 7.92 15.18
CA MET A 274 9.02 8.37 15.11
C MET A 274 9.51 8.25 13.67
N GLU A 275 10.08 9.34 13.14
CA GLU A 275 10.73 9.34 11.83
C GLU A 275 12.23 9.08 11.97
N LEU A 276 12.71 8.06 11.28
CA LEU A 276 14.12 7.75 11.10
C LEU A 276 14.52 8.18 9.70
N ARG A 277 15.59 8.98 9.58
CA ARG A 277 16.10 9.46 8.30
C ARG A 277 17.52 8.98 8.05
N LEU A 278 17.73 8.38 6.89
CA LEU A 278 19.03 7.92 6.39
C LEU A 278 19.39 8.67 5.11
N GLU A 279 20.41 9.51 5.19
CA GLU A 279 21.06 10.10 4.02
C GLU A 279 22.08 9.11 3.44
N LEU A 280 21.97 8.81 2.15
CA LEU A 280 22.89 7.91 1.46
C LEU A 280 24.11 8.64 0.87
N GLY A 281 24.42 9.84 1.36
CA GLY A 281 25.64 10.57 1.00
C GLY A 281 25.62 11.25 -0.38
N SER A 282 26.75 11.86 -0.75
CA SER A 282 26.91 12.63 -1.99
C SER A 282 27.34 11.75 -3.17
N THR A 283 27.23 12.24 -4.42
CA THR A 283 27.72 11.49 -5.62
C THR A 283 29.23 11.30 -5.60
N LYS A 284 29.93 12.15 -4.86
CA LYS A 284 31.39 12.25 -4.90
C LYS A 284 32.06 11.21 -4.02
N ASP A 285 31.29 10.61 -3.10
CA ASP A 285 31.77 9.60 -2.18
C ASP A 285 31.36 8.22 -2.71
N ASN A 286 32.28 7.55 -3.41
CA ASN A 286 32.05 6.21 -3.97
C ASN A 286 31.95 5.11 -2.88
N ASP A 287 32.06 5.48 -1.59
CA ASP A 287 31.98 4.56 -0.46
C ASP A 287 30.84 4.92 0.49
N LEU A 288 30.09 3.91 0.92
CA LEU A 288 29.19 4.04 2.06
C LEU A 288 30.04 4.23 3.31
N GLY A 289 30.06 5.43 3.89
CA GLY A 289 30.73 5.64 5.18
C GLY A 289 30.34 4.57 6.22
N PRO A 290 31.24 4.17 7.13
CA PRO A 290 30.96 3.14 8.15
C PRO A 290 29.65 3.37 8.92
N GLN A 291 29.31 4.64 9.13
CA GLN A 291 28.08 5.06 9.80
C GLN A 291 26.83 4.75 8.97
N THR A 292 26.81 5.07 7.68
CA THR A 292 25.69 4.78 6.78
C THR A 292 25.41 3.27 6.74
N ARG A 293 26.46 2.44 6.71
CA ARG A 293 26.34 0.98 6.77
C ARG A 293 25.71 0.50 8.07
N LYS A 294 26.16 1.01 9.21
CA LYS A 294 25.58 0.71 10.52
C LYS A 294 24.08 1.04 10.56
N TYR A 295 23.66 2.13 9.92
CA TYR A 295 22.24 2.51 9.86
C TYR A 295 21.41 1.70 8.88
N ILE A 296 21.99 1.30 7.76
CA ILE A 296 21.32 0.33 6.87
C ILE A 296 21.01 -0.94 7.65
N VAL A 297 21.97 -1.46 8.45
CA VAL A 297 21.73 -2.63 9.30
C VAL A 297 20.64 -2.36 10.34
N LEU A 298 20.74 -1.27 11.10
CA LEU A 298 19.74 -0.93 12.14
C LEU A 298 18.34 -0.76 11.55
N MET A 299 18.19 -0.05 10.43
CA MET A 299 16.89 0.14 9.76
C MET A 299 16.38 -1.15 9.11
N SER A 300 17.26 -2.04 8.65
CA SER A 300 16.86 -3.37 8.17
C SER A 300 16.27 -4.21 9.31
N GLU A 301 16.88 -4.16 10.51
CA GLU A 301 16.35 -4.84 11.71
C GLU A 301 15.02 -4.24 12.16
N PHE A 302 14.84 -2.93 12.09
CA PHE A 302 13.54 -2.29 12.32
C PHE A 302 12.48 -2.78 11.33
N GLY A 303 12.82 -2.78 10.04
CA GLY A 303 11.96 -3.30 8.99
C GLY A 303 11.55 -4.75 9.27
N GLU A 304 12.51 -5.62 9.59
CA GLU A 304 12.26 -7.04 9.91
C GLU A 304 11.26 -7.23 11.05
N LYS A 305 11.40 -6.45 12.13
CA LYS A 305 10.44 -6.51 13.25
C LYS A 305 9.05 -5.98 12.90
N LEU A 306 8.92 -5.23 11.82
CA LEU A 306 7.69 -4.57 11.36
C LEU A 306 7.15 -5.16 10.04
N GLY A 307 7.66 -6.33 9.63
CA GLY A 307 7.15 -7.10 8.49
C GLY A 307 7.85 -6.87 7.15
N LEU A 308 9.00 -6.18 7.12
CA LEU A 308 9.83 -6.11 5.91
C LEU A 308 10.84 -7.25 5.90
N PRO A 309 10.98 -8.03 4.82
CA PRO A 309 12.08 -8.99 4.72
C PRO A 309 13.44 -8.33 4.91
N LYS A 310 14.34 -8.98 5.65
CA LYS A 310 15.62 -8.41 6.10
C LYS A 310 16.48 -7.83 4.96
N SER A 311 16.45 -8.48 3.80
CA SER A 311 17.20 -8.07 2.59
C SER A 311 16.63 -6.85 1.89
N ASP A 312 15.34 -6.53 2.11
CA ASP A 312 14.62 -5.61 1.22
C ASP A 312 14.98 -4.16 1.51
N PHE A 313 15.23 -3.80 2.78
CA PHE A 313 15.72 -2.46 3.12
C PHE A 313 17.08 -2.18 2.47
N LEU A 314 18.00 -3.14 2.53
CA LEU A 314 19.27 -3.06 1.80
C LEU A 314 19.05 -2.96 0.28
N GLY A 315 18.07 -3.70 -0.24
CA GLY A 315 17.62 -3.60 -1.63
C GLY A 315 17.15 -2.19 -2.01
N MET A 316 16.37 -1.53 -1.15
CA MET A 316 15.93 -0.15 -1.34
C MET A 316 17.11 0.82 -1.40
N ALA A 317 18.06 0.70 -0.46
CA ALA A 317 19.28 1.52 -0.45
C ALA A 317 20.13 1.31 -1.72
N LYS A 318 20.34 0.06 -2.14
CA LYS A 318 20.98 -0.28 -3.42
C LYS A 318 20.24 0.29 -4.62
N GLY A 319 18.90 0.28 -4.58
CA GLY A 319 18.03 0.83 -5.60
C GLY A 319 18.26 2.32 -5.84
N VAL A 320 18.47 3.10 -4.77
CA VAL A 320 18.79 4.53 -4.88
C VAL A 320 20.09 4.76 -5.65
N TYR A 321 21.18 4.07 -5.27
CA TYR A 321 22.47 4.21 -5.98
C TYR A 321 22.38 3.77 -7.44
N ARG A 322 21.73 2.63 -7.71
CA ARG A 322 21.53 2.13 -9.08
C ARG A 322 20.73 3.09 -9.95
N ALA A 323 19.76 3.80 -9.37
CA ALA A 323 18.98 4.78 -10.11
C ALA A 323 19.85 5.97 -10.52
N TRP A 324 20.74 6.43 -9.63
CA TRP A 324 21.67 7.52 -9.92
C TRP A 324 22.81 7.14 -10.85
N SER A 325 23.39 5.94 -10.73
CA SER A 325 24.47 5.47 -11.61
C SER A 325 24.05 5.32 -13.08
N ARG A 326 22.74 5.28 -13.36
CA ARG A 326 22.19 5.27 -14.72
C ARG A 326 22.11 6.66 -15.36
N VAL A 327 22.14 7.70 -14.54
CA VAL A 327 21.96 9.10 -14.95
C VAL A 327 23.27 9.87 -14.87
N ASP A 328 24.10 9.53 -13.90
CA ASP A 328 25.40 10.14 -13.65
C ASP A 328 26.46 9.05 -13.63
N GLU A 329 27.25 8.96 -14.71
CA GLU A 329 28.33 7.97 -14.87
C GLU A 329 29.42 8.11 -13.81
N SER A 330 29.50 9.24 -13.10
CA SER A 330 30.44 9.41 -11.99
C SER A 330 29.99 8.71 -10.71
N VAL A 331 28.73 8.27 -10.62
CA VAL A 331 28.20 7.56 -9.47
C VAL A 331 28.45 6.07 -9.63
N GLU A 332 29.40 5.55 -8.86
CA GLU A 332 29.62 4.12 -8.75
C GLU A 332 28.67 3.51 -7.71
N VAL A 333 28.18 2.30 -7.98
CA VAL A 333 27.43 1.53 -6.96
C VAL A 333 28.48 0.98 -5.98
N PRO A 334 28.39 1.29 -4.67
CA PRO A 334 29.35 0.80 -3.70
C PRO A 334 29.47 -0.73 -3.74
N GLU A 335 30.67 -1.28 -3.66
CA GLU A 335 30.86 -2.74 -3.65
C GLU A 335 30.73 -3.35 -2.25
N ASN A 336 30.96 -2.53 -1.23
CA ASN A 336 31.17 -2.94 0.16
C ASN A 336 29.93 -2.74 1.05
N TRP A 337 28.79 -3.26 0.60
CA TRP A 337 27.54 -3.24 1.36
C TRP A 337 27.64 -4.04 2.67
N PRO A 338 26.91 -3.63 3.73
CA PRO A 338 26.84 -4.44 4.93
C PRO A 338 26.14 -5.77 4.63
N GLU A 339 26.57 -6.82 5.33
CA GLU A 339 25.79 -8.04 5.46
C GLU A 339 24.61 -7.73 6.38
N VAL A 340 23.39 -7.96 5.88
CA VAL A 340 22.15 -7.79 6.64
C VAL A 340 21.58 -9.14 6.99
#